data_AF-A0A850DKA9-F1
#
_entry.id   AF-A0A850DKA9-F1
#
_cell.length_a   1.000
_cell.length_b   1.000
_cell.length_c   1.000
_cell.angle_alpha   90.00
_cell.angle_beta   90.00
_cell.angle_gamma   90.00
#
_symmetry.space_group_name_H-M   'P 1'
#
loop_
_entity.id
_entity.type
_entity.pdbx_description
1 polymer ?
#
loop_
_entity_poly.entity_id
_entity_poly.type
_entity_poly.pdbx_seq_one_letter_code
_entity_poly.pdbx_strand_id
1 'polypeptide(L)'
;MILAAVLLTSLTDRRDAGADRVIQAVQAFVAAHNGADEARKKETECAGGFDAGHSPFAGKPGRVGLISVTEPHVDGPRATARVTVEPEHGDRHTSVWRLIDTNGNWRVCTFS
;
A
#
# COMPACT_ATOMS: atom_id res chain seq x y z
N MET A 1 17.32 -38.91 -8.59
CA MET A 1 16.95 -37.61 -8.01
C MET A 1 16.74 -36.64 -9.15
N ILE A 2 15.50 -36.35 -9.52
CA ILE A 2 15.20 -35.41 -10.62
C ILE A 2 15.30 -34.01 -10.03
N LEU A 3 16.31 -33.24 -10.44
CA LEU A 3 16.36 -31.81 -10.18
C LEU A 3 15.24 -31.17 -11.00
N ALA A 4 14.18 -30.76 -10.32
CA ALA A 4 13.08 -30.03 -10.93
C ALA A 4 13.55 -28.60 -11.23
N ALA A 5 14.01 -28.33 -12.45
CA ALA A 5 14.20 -26.97 -12.96
C ALA A 5 12.83 -26.37 -13.28
N VAL A 6 12.05 -26.09 -12.23
CA VAL A 6 10.69 -25.55 -12.34
C VAL A 6 10.76 -24.04 -12.31
N LEU A 7 10.57 -23.37 -13.45
CA LEU A 7 9.90 -22.06 -13.61
C LEU A 7 10.18 -20.93 -12.59
N LEU A 8 11.32 -20.91 -11.90
CA LEU A 8 11.60 -19.93 -10.83
C LEU A 8 11.66 -18.49 -11.36
N THR A 9 12.13 -18.28 -12.59
CA THR A 9 12.15 -16.97 -13.24
C THR A 9 10.76 -16.35 -13.31
N SER A 10 9.75 -17.13 -13.73
CA SER A 10 8.37 -16.63 -13.85
C SER A 10 7.69 -16.38 -12.50
N LEU A 11 8.14 -17.04 -11.42
CA LEU A 11 7.60 -16.86 -10.07
C LEU A 11 8.20 -15.62 -9.41
N THR A 12 9.50 -15.40 -9.57
CA THR A 12 10.19 -14.20 -9.09
C THR A 12 9.69 -12.95 -9.83
N ASP A 13 9.65 -12.97 -11.16
CA ASP A 13 9.15 -11.86 -11.98
C ASP A 13 7.69 -11.47 -11.60
N ARG A 14 6.81 -12.47 -11.41
CA ARG A 14 5.43 -12.22 -10.95
C ARG A 14 5.34 -11.69 -9.53
N ARG A 15 6.24 -12.10 -8.63
CA ARG A 15 6.32 -11.57 -7.25
C ARG A 15 6.80 -10.12 -7.26
N ASP A 16 7.79 -9.81 -8.08
CA ASP A 16 8.35 -8.47 -8.23
C ASP A 16 7.32 -7.52 -8.86
N ALA A 17 6.63 -7.95 -9.93
CA ALA A 17 5.53 -7.19 -10.52
C ALA A 17 4.34 -6.99 -9.56
N GLY A 18 4.08 -7.95 -8.67
CA GLY A 18 3.09 -7.81 -7.61
C GLY A 18 3.51 -6.78 -6.56
N ALA A 19 4.77 -6.83 -6.13
CA ALA A 19 5.37 -5.89 -5.20
C ALA A 19 5.36 -4.45 -5.74
N ASP A 20 5.72 -4.26 -7.01
CA ASP A 20 5.71 -2.95 -7.66
C ASP A 20 4.30 -2.34 -7.69
N ARG A 21 3.27 -3.15 -7.94
CA ARG A 21 1.87 -2.69 -7.92
C ARG A 21 1.43 -2.27 -6.51
N VAL A 22 1.88 -2.96 -5.46
CA VAL A 22 1.61 -2.57 -4.07
C VAL A 22 2.29 -1.23 -3.74
N ILE A 23 3.55 -1.05 -4.15
CA ILE A 23 4.28 0.21 -3.94
C ILE A 23 3.56 1.37 -4.65
N GLN A 24 3.16 1.17 -5.91
CA GLN A 24 2.41 2.17 -6.69
C GLN A 24 1.07 2.53 -6.04
N ALA A 25 0.37 1.55 -5.47
CA ALA A 25 -0.89 1.79 -4.78
C ALA A 25 -0.72 2.64 -3.51
N VAL A 26 0.31 2.36 -2.71
CA VAL A 26 0.66 3.19 -1.54
C VAL A 26 1.01 4.62 -1.95
N GLN A 27 1.82 4.78 -3.01
CA GLN A 27 2.15 6.10 -3.56
C GLN A 27 0.91 6.85 -4.05
N ALA A 28 0.02 6.16 -4.78
CA ALA A 28 -1.22 6.73 -5.28
C ALA A 28 -2.13 7.19 -4.13
N PHE A 29 -2.26 6.39 -3.08
CA PHE A 29 -3.03 6.74 -1.90
C PHE A 29 -2.49 8.00 -1.19
N VAL A 30 -1.17 8.09 -0.96
CA VAL A 30 -0.55 9.30 -0.36
C VAL A 30 -0.70 10.51 -1.28
N ALA A 31 -0.52 10.35 -2.58
CA ALA A 31 -0.71 11.41 -3.56
C ALA A 31 -2.17 11.90 -3.59
N ALA A 32 -3.14 10.98 -3.54
CA ALA A 32 -4.55 11.31 -3.47
C ALA A 32 -4.89 12.05 -2.16
N HIS A 33 -4.36 11.59 -1.02
CA HIS A 33 -4.50 12.28 0.26
C HIS A 33 -4.05 13.75 0.18
N ASN A 34 -2.91 13.98 -0.47
CA ASN A 34 -2.33 15.32 -0.66
C ASN A 34 -3.03 16.17 -1.73
N GLY A 35 -3.87 15.58 -2.60
CA GLY A 35 -4.36 16.20 -3.83
C GLY A 35 -5.67 17.01 -3.73
N ALA A 36 -6.24 17.22 -2.53
CA ALA A 36 -7.53 17.89 -2.30
C ALA A 36 -8.77 17.29 -3.03
N ASP A 37 -8.60 16.20 -3.80
CA ASP A 37 -9.67 15.47 -4.50
C ASP A 37 -10.15 14.29 -3.66
N GLU A 38 -11.27 14.47 -2.96
CA GLU A 38 -11.89 13.44 -2.11
C GLU A 38 -12.41 12.23 -2.89
N ALA A 39 -12.79 12.39 -4.17
CA ALA A 39 -13.24 11.27 -4.99
C ALA A 39 -12.04 10.36 -5.31
N ARG A 40 -10.93 10.96 -5.71
CA ARG A 40 -9.68 10.24 -5.98
C ARG A 40 -9.11 9.57 -4.73
N LYS A 41 -9.27 10.16 -3.54
CA LYS A 41 -8.92 9.50 -2.26
C LYS A 41 -9.71 8.21 -2.08
N LYS A 42 -11.05 8.29 -2.19
CA LYS A 42 -11.94 7.13 -2.03
C LYS A 42 -11.65 6.01 -3.02
N GLU A 43 -11.18 6.31 -4.24
CA GLU A 43 -10.79 5.28 -5.21
C GLU A 43 -9.57 4.45 -4.77
N THR A 44 -8.70 5.03 -3.95
CA THR A 44 -7.50 4.39 -3.39
C THR A 44 -7.75 3.67 -2.05
N GLU A 45 -8.96 3.80 -1.50
CA GLU A 45 -9.38 3.25 -0.21
C GLU A 45 -10.27 2.01 -0.39
N CYS A 46 -10.15 1.01 0.49
CA CYS A 46 -11.01 -0.16 0.43
C CYS A 46 -12.47 0.19 0.69
N ALA A 47 -13.36 -0.15 -0.25
CA ALA A 47 -14.79 0.04 -0.10
C ALA A 47 -15.32 -0.71 1.15
N GLY A 48 -15.81 0.03 2.14
CA GLY A 48 -16.40 -0.52 3.37
C GLY A 48 -15.40 -1.14 4.37
N GLY A 49 -14.10 -1.06 4.11
CA GLY A 49 -13.04 -1.64 4.96
C GLY A 49 -11.88 -0.69 5.24
N PHE A 50 -12.00 0.57 4.83
CA PHE A 50 -11.00 1.60 5.11
C PHE A 50 -11.15 2.14 6.54
N ASP A 51 -10.09 2.03 7.33
CA ASP A 51 -10.04 2.51 8.70
C ASP A 51 -9.24 3.81 8.82
N ALA A 52 -9.89 4.92 8.47
CA ALA A 52 -9.30 6.25 8.52
C ALA A 52 -8.81 6.63 9.93
N GLY A 53 -9.47 6.13 10.98
CA GLY A 53 -9.16 6.46 12.37
C GLY A 53 -7.83 5.89 12.86
N HIS A 54 -7.44 4.73 12.34
CA HIS A 54 -6.13 4.11 12.62
C HIS A 54 -5.03 4.51 11.62
N SER A 55 -5.30 5.42 10.68
CA SER A 55 -4.26 5.94 9.79
C SER A 55 -3.09 6.56 10.59
N PRO A 56 -1.83 6.35 10.17
CA PRO A 56 -0.65 7.01 10.76
C PRO A 56 -0.70 8.54 10.79
N PHE A 57 -1.59 9.14 10.01
CA PHE A 57 -1.82 10.58 9.92
C PHE A 57 -3.27 10.95 10.26
N ALA A 58 -3.99 10.08 10.97
CA ALA A 58 -5.32 10.38 11.46
C ALA A 58 -5.31 11.64 12.35
N GLY A 59 -6.22 12.59 12.06
CA GLY A 59 -6.31 13.86 12.79
C GLY A 59 -5.10 14.79 12.63
N LYS A 60 -4.18 14.50 11.71
CA LYS A 60 -3.04 15.38 11.37
C LYS A 60 -3.39 16.18 10.12
N PRO A 61 -3.55 17.52 10.21
CA PRO A 61 -3.80 18.33 9.03
C PRO A 61 -2.54 18.41 8.15
N GLY A 62 -2.69 18.93 6.94
CA GLY A 62 -1.59 19.17 6.02
C GLY A 62 -1.26 17.97 5.13
N ARG A 63 -0.10 18.03 4.49
CA ARG A 63 0.36 16.97 3.59
C ARG A 63 1.04 15.84 4.35
N VAL A 64 1.12 14.68 3.72
CA VAL A 64 1.85 13.52 4.22
C VAL A 64 3.00 13.23 3.27
N GLY A 65 4.23 13.18 3.80
CA GLY A 65 5.40 12.70 3.11
C GLY A 65 5.46 11.16 3.17
N LEU A 66 5.65 10.51 2.02
CA LEU A 66 5.97 9.08 1.95
C LEU A 66 7.49 8.89 1.97
N ILE A 67 8.01 8.33 3.05
CA ILE A 67 9.45 8.16 3.26
C ILE A 67 9.94 6.84 2.64
N SER A 68 9.22 5.75 2.89
CA SER A 68 9.58 4.44 2.33
C SER A 68 8.39 3.48 2.28
N VAL A 69 8.43 2.59 1.28
CA VAL A 69 7.59 1.39 1.21
C VAL A 69 8.54 0.20 1.10
N THR A 70 8.45 -0.73 2.05
CA THR A 70 9.38 -1.86 2.16
C THR A 70 8.62 -3.14 2.47
N GLU A 71 9.26 -4.28 2.22
CA GLU A 71 8.69 -5.62 2.49
C GLU A 71 7.27 -5.82 1.92
N PRO A 72 7.00 -5.47 0.65
CA PRO A 72 5.72 -5.81 0.05
C PRO A 72 5.57 -7.33 -0.01
N HIS A 73 4.50 -7.83 0.60
CA HIS A 73 4.15 -9.24 0.57
C HIS A 73 2.78 -9.37 -0.10
N VAL A 74 2.72 -10.11 -1.21
CA VAL A 74 1.49 -10.32 -1.99
C VAL A 74 1.04 -11.77 -1.84
N ASP A 75 -0.20 -11.94 -1.42
CA ASP A 75 -0.90 -13.21 -1.28
C ASP A 75 -2.24 -13.15 -2.03
N GLY A 76 -2.21 -13.51 -3.31
CA GLY A 76 -3.37 -13.43 -4.21
C GLY A 76 -3.95 -12.01 -4.26
N PRO A 77 -5.22 -11.79 -3.88
CA PRO A 77 -5.85 -10.47 -3.88
C PRO A 77 -5.54 -9.64 -2.62
N ARG A 78 -4.63 -10.09 -1.75
CA ARG A 78 -4.28 -9.41 -0.50
C ARG A 78 -2.80 -9.07 -0.53
N ALA A 79 -2.44 -7.95 0.09
CA ALA A 79 -1.05 -7.61 0.29
C ALA A 79 -0.81 -6.88 1.61
N THR A 80 0.43 -6.93 2.08
CA THR A 80 0.93 -6.08 3.15
C THR A 80 2.20 -5.36 2.70
N ALA A 81 2.47 -4.20 3.27
CA ALA A 81 3.75 -3.51 3.12
C ALA A 81 4.08 -2.73 4.39
N ARG A 82 5.36 -2.64 4.75
CA ARG A 82 5.83 -1.72 5.80
C ARG A 82 6.03 -0.34 5.19
N VAL A 83 5.26 0.62 5.66
CA VAL A 83 5.23 1.99 5.13
C VAL A 83 5.66 2.96 6.22
N THR A 84 6.59 3.85 5.87
CA THR A 84 7.02 4.95 6.72
C THR A 84 6.52 6.26 6.11
N VAL A 85 5.78 7.03 6.89
CA VAL A 85 5.27 8.35 6.51
C VAL A 85 5.68 9.42 7.50
N GLU A 86 5.65 10.66 7.07
CA GLU A 86 5.92 11.84 7.88
C GLU A 86 4.84 12.89 7.60
N PRO A 87 3.82 13.02 8.46
CA PRO A 87 2.82 14.07 8.33
C PRO A 87 3.47 15.43 8.58
N GLU A 88 3.05 16.47 7.84
CA GLU A 88 3.57 17.84 8.00
C GLU A 88 3.43 18.37 9.44
N HIS A 89 2.34 17.97 10.11
CA HIS A 89 2.05 18.28 11.50
C HIS A 89 2.06 17.02 12.39
N GLY A 90 3.12 16.22 12.31
CA GLY A 90 3.28 15.04 13.14
C GLY A 90 4.69 14.47 13.11
N ASP A 91 4.88 13.40 13.87
CA ASP A 91 6.14 12.66 13.87
C ASP A 91 6.15 11.61 12.75
N ARG A 92 7.37 11.24 12.34
CA ARG A 92 7.58 10.09 11.46
C ARG A 92 7.00 8.83 12.08
N HIS A 93 6.18 8.12 11.32
CA HIS A 93 5.50 6.92 11.76
C HIS A 93 5.71 5.78 10.78
N THR A 94 5.99 4.58 11.29
CA THR A 94 6.09 3.35 10.50
C THR A 94 4.99 2.40 10.91
N SER A 95 4.23 1.87 9.95
CA SER A 95 3.21 0.85 10.19
C SER A 95 3.10 -0.12 9.03
N VAL A 96 2.48 -1.27 9.27
CA VAL A 96 2.12 -2.23 8.25
C VAL A 96 0.77 -1.86 7.66
N TRP A 97 0.74 -1.64 6.35
CA TRP A 97 -0.48 -1.31 5.63
C TRP A 97 -1.01 -2.57 4.95
N ARG A 98 -2.31 -2.80 5.06
CA ARG A 98 -3.00 -3.89 4.35
C ARG A 98 -3.67 -3.35 3.10
N LEU A 99 -3.47 -4.05 1.99
CA LEU A 99 -4.05 -3.70 0.70
C LEU A 99 -4.87 -4.87 0.14
N ILE A 100 -5.90 -4.55 -0.63
CA ILE A 100 -6.71 -5.51 -1.36
C ILE A 100 -6.74 -5.14 -2.84
N ASP A 101 -6.51 -6.14 -3.70
CA ASP A 101 -6.73 -6.03 -5.14
C ASP A 101 -8.20 -6.25 -5.46
N THR A 102 -8.79 -5.31 -6.19
CA THR A 102 -10.09 -5.50 -6.84
C THR A 102 -9.94 -5.23 -8.33
N ASN A 103 -9.93 -6.30 -9.12
CA ASN A 103 -9.85 -6.26 -10.58
C ASN A 103 -8.59 -5.52 -11.10
N GLY A 104 -7.44 -5.75 -10.48
CA GLY A 104 -6.17 -5.11 -10.86
C GLY A 104 -5.92 -3.75 -10.18
N ASN A 105 -6.82 -3.30 -9.31
CA ASN A 105 -6.70 -2.06 -8.56
C ASN A 105 -6.48 -2.35 -7.07
N TRP A 106 -5.23 -2.17 -6.63
CA TRP A 106 -4.86 -2.27 -5.23
C TRP A 106 -5.33 -1.05 -4.44
N ARG A 107 -5.98 -1.28 -3.30
CA ARG A 107 -6.52 -0.24 -2.41
C ARG A 107 -6.04 -0.44 -0.99
N VAL A 108 -5.81 0.64 -0.26
CA VAL A 108 -5.41 0.62 1.16
C VAL A 108 -6.64 0.41 2.03
N CYS A 109 -6.57 -0.54 2.96
CA CYS A 109 -7.67 -0.84 3.88
C CYS A 109 -7.34 -0.41 5.32
N THR A 110 -6.28 -0.96 5.90
CA THR A 110 -6.01 -0.81 7.33
C THR A 110 -4.52 -0.64 7.62
N PHE A 111 -4.24 -0.19 8.84
CA PHE A 111 -2.93 0.16 9.35
C PHE A 111 -2.71 -0.58 10.68
N SER A 112 -1.54 -1.16 10.91
CA SER A 112 -1.20 -1.85 12.17
C SER A 112 0.26 -1.75 12.54
#